data_AF-A0A7S2WXK3-F1
#
_entry.id   AF-A0A7S2WXK3-F1
#
_cell.length_a   1.000
_cell.length_b   1.000
_cell.length_c   1.000
_cell.angle_alpha   90.00
_cell.angle_beta   90.00
_cell.angle_gamma   90.00
#
_symmetry.space_group_name_H-M   'P 1'
#
loop_
_entity.id
_entity.type
_entity.pdbx_description
1 polymer ?
#
loop_
_entity_poly.entity_id
_entity_poly.type
_entity_poly.pdbx_seq_one_letter_code
_entity_poly.pdbx_strand_id
1 'polypeptide(L)'
;FYGGRGRSSSASSSNSLPVFRNVQVVASFQTDYYISGIAPFGQNLVALAYVIDQDDNMLKLAEVQDGATYQRRRSTVKGSLRPEVRVITWMNEELASDALTIHGYEHYKANDYLMASYYSVPLSKTDNLYASTSSEGSGGQGEQQQSPKGVDSEQWWVEGDEPMYYIVSPRDIVLARPRGPDDRIQWLLENKKFEEALAVLETSEGKNLKDSTMEQIGYNYLTHLFEVKDFAKAA
;
A
#
# COMPACT_ATOMS: atom_id res chain seq x y z
N PHE A 1 39.53 9.10 69.39
CA PHE A 1 40.01 7.95 68.60
C PHE A 1 38.87 6.95 68.50
N TYR A 2 38.24 6.57 67.40
CA TYR A 2 38.24 6.85 65.95
C TYR A 2 36.73 6.78 65.57
N GLY A 3 36.13 7.56 64.66
CA GLY A 3 36.60 7.95 63.34
C GLY A 3 36.11 6.96 62.26
N GLY A 4 34.79 6.81 62.08
CA GLY A 4 34.19 5.93 61.04
C GLY A 4 33.36 6.74 60.05
N ARG A 5 34.00 7.22 58.96
CA ARG A 5 33.32 7.83 57.81
C ARG A 5 32.58 6.74 57.02
N GLY A 6 31.26 6.68 57.12
CA GLY A 6 30.42 6.00 56.14
C GLY A 6 30.43 6.80 54.84
N ARG A 7 31.04 6.25 53.78
CA ARG A 7 30.95 6.79 52.42
C ARG A 7 29.48 6.75 51.99
N SER A 8 28.88 7.91 51.78
CA SER A 8 27.62 8.02 51.03
C SER A 8 27.87 7.54 49.61
N SER A 9 27.28 6.41 49.24
CA SER A 9 27.16 5.99 47.84
C SER A 9 26.29 7.01 47.12
N SER A 10 26.90 7.89 46.33
CA SER A 10 26.18 8.72 45.37
C SER A 10 25.59 7.79 44.31
N ALA A 11 24.31 7.44 44.46
CA ALA A 11 23.52 6.88 43.38
C ALA A 11 23.51 7.95 42.27
N SER A 12 24.21 7.68 41.17
CA SER A 12 24.11 8.45 39.96
C SER A 12 22.71 8.21 39.39
N SER A 13 21.76 9.04 39.80
CA SER A 13 20.46 9.17 39.17
C SER A 13 20.68 9.65 37.75
N SER A 14 20.71 8.70 36.81
CA SER A 14 20.64 8.98 35.39
C SER A 14 19.32 9.71 35.13
N ASN A 15 19.37 11.03 35.03
CA ASN A 15 18.25 11.85 34.58
C ASN A 15 18.05 11.59 33.08
N SER A 16 17.41 10.47 32.72
CA SER A 16 16.84 10.32 31.39
C SER A 16 15.61 11.24 31.33
N LEU A 17 15.70 12.29 30.51
CA LEU A 17 14.53 13.10 30.20
C LEU A 17 13.44 12.19 29.64
N PRO A 18 12.16 12.40 30.01
CA PRO A 18 11.07 11.60 29.48
C PRO A 18 11.04 11.71 27.96
N VAL A 19 11.09 10.57 27.28
CA VAL A 19 10.93 10.50 25.83
C VAL A 19 9.47 10.83 25.51
N PHE A 20 9.21 12.07 25.11
CA PHE A 20 7.90 12.46 24.63
C PHE A 20 7.67 11.85 23.25
N ARG A 21 6.75 10.90 23.17
CA ARG A 21 6.25 10.38 21.89
C ARG A 21 5.11 11.27 21.44
N ASN A 22 5.36 12.12 20.45
CA ASN A 22 4.34 12.96 19.82
C ASN A 22 3.89 12.33 18.49
N VAL A 23 2.64 12.60 18.12
CA VAL A 23 2.11 12.25 16.79
C VAL A 23 1.88 13.56 16.06
N GLN A 24 2.38 13.66 14.83
CA GLN A 24 2.11 14.78 13.94
C GLN A 24 1.04 14.36 12.92
N VAL A 25 0.00 15.16 12.77
CA VAL A 25 -0.96 15.00 11.67
C VAL A 25 -0.32 15.58 10.40
N VAL A 26 -0.03 14.71 9.43
CA VAL A 26 0.65 15.09 8.17
C VAL A 26 -0.30 15.15 6.97
N ALA A 27 -1.46 14.50 7.05
CA ALA A 27 -2.48 14.49 5.99
C ALA A 27 -3.88 14.36 6.57
N SER A 28 -4.86 14.96 5.90
CA SER A 28 -6.29 14.81 6.19
C SER A 28 -7.08 15.05 4.90
N PHE A 29 -7.90 14.09 4.51
CA PHE A 29 -8.74 14.14 3.32
C PHE A 29 -10.01 13.30 3.52
N GLN A 30 -11.00 13.51 2.66
CA GLN A 30 -12.27 12.79 2.68
C GLN A 30 -12.43 11.95 1.41
N THR A 31 -13.05 10.79 1.54
CA THR A 31 -13.36 9.87 0.44
C THR A 31 -14.84 9.95 0.08
N ASP A 32 -15.18 9.58 -1.15
CA ASP A 32 -16.55 9.41 -1.64
C ASP A 32 -17.12 8.01 -1.34
N TYR A 33 -16.30 7.11 -0.77
CA TYR A 33 -16.67 5.79 -0.27
C TYR A 33 -16.46 5.67 1.25
N TYR A 34 -17.05 4.65 1.87
CA TYR A 34 -16.77 4.31 3.27
C TYR A 34 -15.49 3.47 3.38
N ILE A 35 -14.68 3.74 4.39
CA ILE A 35 -13.43 3.03 4.65
C ILE A 35 -13.71 1.93 5.68
N SER A 36 -13.67 0.67 5.24
CA SER A 36 -13.79 -0.51 6.10
C SER A 36 -12.45 -0.99 6.68
N GLY A 37 -11.34 -0.45 6.16
CA GLY A 37 -10.00 -0.76 6.64
C GLY A 37 -8.94 0.02 5.87
N ILE A 38 -7.79 0.25 6.52
CA ILE A 38 -6.67 0.97 5.93
C ILE A 38 -5.34 0.39 6.43
N ALA A 39 -4.34 0.34 5.57
CA ALA A 39 -3.01 -0.11 5.94
C ALA A 39 -1.92 0.60 5.11
N PRO A 40 -0.66 0.61 5.59
CA PRO A 40 0.47 1.10 4.81
C PRO A 40 0.70 0.27 3.53
N PHE A 41 1.06 0.93 2.43
CA PHE A 41 1.49 0.33 1.18
C PHE A 41 2.72 1.09 0.64
N GLY A 42 3.89 0.83 1.23
CA GLY A 42 5.12 1.55 0.88
C GLY A 42 5.01 3.02 1.26
N GLN A 43 5.11 3.91 0.27
CA GLN A 43 4.88 5.35 0.44
C GLN A 43 3.39 5.74 0.29
N ASN A 44 2.54 4.80 -0.09
CA ASN A 44 1.11 5.00 -0.32
C ASN A 44 0.29 4.30 0.78
N LEU A 45 -1.03 4.35 0.63
CA LEU A 45 -1.99 3.69 1.49
C LEU A 45 -2.77 2.66 0.68
N VAL A 46 -3.13 1.55 1.32
CA VAL A 46 -4.17 0.66 0.81
C VAL A 46 -5.43 0.82 1.66
N ALA A 47 -6.58 0.96 1.01
CA ALA A 47 -7.87 1.13 1.64
C ALA A 47 -8.85 0.05 1.16
N LEU A 48 -9.63 -0.50 2.10
CA LEU A 48 -10.81 -1.30 1.79
C LEU A 48 -12.01 -0.36 1.64
N ALA A 49 -12.39 -0.11 0.40
CA ALA A 49 -13.45 0.81 0.03
C ALA A 49 -14.79 0.08 -0.08
N TYR A 50 -15.79 0.57 0.64
CA TYR A 50 -17.18 0.20 0.47
C TYR A 50 -17.91 1.33 -0.27
N VAL A 51 -18.13 1.13 -1.56
CA VAL A 51 -18.81 2.08 -2.43
C VAL A 51 -20.33 1.93 -2.26
N ILE A 52 -21.04 3.04 -2.09
CA ILE A 52 -22.50 3.06 -2.08
C ILE A 52 -22.96 3.59 -3.42
N ASP A 53 -23.98 2.94 -4.02
CA ASP A 53 -24.62 3.48 -5.21
C ASP A 53 -25.24 4.86 -4.87
N GLN A 54 -25.01 5.85 -5.73
CA GLN A 54 -25.44 7.22 -5.47
C GLN A 54 -26.96 7.33 -5.32
N ASP A 55 -27.69 6.52 -6.08
CA ASP A 55 -29.15 6.43 -5.99
C ASP A 55 -29.61 5.84 -4.64
N ASP A 56 -28.94 4.79 -4.17
CA ASP A 56 -29.21 4.19 -2.85
C ASP A 56 -28.82 5.14 -1.70
N ASN A 57 -27.76 5.92 -1.87
CA ASN A 57 -27.35 6.93 -0.90
C ASN A 57 -28.41 8.03 -0.79
N MET A 58 -28.93 8.52 -1.93
CA MET A 58 -29.99 9.52 -1.98
C MET A 58 -31.30 9.01 -1.36
N LEU A 59 -31.67 7.75 -1.60
CA LEU A 59 -32.83 7.13 -0.96
C LEU A 59 -32.69 7.07 0.57
N LYS A 60 -31.52 6.67 1.08
CA LYS A 60 -31.27 6.62 2.54
C LYS A 60 -31.30 8.00 3.21
N LEU A 61 -30.75 9.02 2.54
CA LEU A 61 -30.78 10.39 3.06
C LEU A 61 -32.22 10.91 3.16
N ALA A 62 -33.07 10.59 2.18
CA ALA A 62 -34.48 10.93 2.22
C ALA A 62 -35.25 10.21 3.34
N GLU A 63 -34.91 8.94 3.65
CA GLU A 63 -35.53 8.18 4.76
C GLU A 63 -35.24 8.77 6.14
N VAL A 64 -34.02 9.28 6.37
CA VAL A 64 -33.63 9.87 7.67
C VAL A 64 -34.36 11.19 7.95
N GLN A 65 -34.77 11.90 6.90
CA GLN A 65 -35.28 13.27 7.02
C GLN A 65 -36.79 13.36 7.31
N ASP A 66 -37.57 12.32 7.01
CA ASP A 66 -39.05 12.42 7.06
C ASP A 66 -39.74 11.57 8.14
N GLY A 67 -39.01 10.75 8.92
CA GLY A 67 -39.49 10.14 10.18
C GLY A 67 -40.80 9.30 10.15
N ALA A 68 -41.46 9.13 9.01
CA ALA A 68 -42.81 8.61 8.90
C ALA A 68 -42.93 7.52 7.82
N THR A 69 -43.16 6.30 8.30
CA THR A 69 -43.99 5.25 7.72
C THR A 69 -44.10 5.16 6.18
N TYR A 70 -43.05 4.71 5.50
CA TYR A 70 -43.18 4.01 4.22
C TYR A 70 -42.76 2.55 4.37
N GLN A 71 -43.46 1.80 5.22
CA GLN A 71 -43.55 0.38 4.96
C GLN A 71 -44.28 0.19 3.63
N ARG A 72 -43.62 -0.51 2.70
CA ARG A 72 -44.17 -1.12 1.48
C ARG A 72 -43.98 -0.32 0.18
N ARG A 73 -42.73 -0.23 -0.26
CA ARG A 73 -42.32 -0.95 -1.47
C ARG A 73 -40.99 -1.61 -1.14
N ARG A 74 -40.92 -2.95 -1.14
CA ARG A 74 -39.63 -3.62 -1.41
C ARG A 74 -39.27 -3.16 -2.81
N SER A 75 -38.62 -2.01 -2.94
CA SER A 75 -37.78 -1.76 -4.10
C SER A 75 -36.90 -2.98 -4.19
N THR A 76 -36.71 -3.48 -5.39
CA THR A 76 -35.56 -4.32 -5.71
C THR A 76 -34.33 -3.51 -5.29
N VAL A 77 -33.98 -3.57 -4.00
CA VAL A 77 -32.80 -2.92 -3.45
C VAL A 77 -31.69 -3.56 -4.23
N LYS A 78 -31.11 -2.75 -5.12
CA LYS A 78 -29.88 -3.11 -5.81
C LYS A 78 -28.93 -3.48 -4.67
N GLY A 79 -28.43 -4.71 -4.70
CA GLY A 79 -27.58 -5.20 -3.63
C GLY A 79 -26.41 -4.25 -3.40
N SER A 80 -25.82 -4.28 -2.20
CA SER A 80 -24.56 -3.56 -1.97
C SER A 80 -23.55 -3.90 -3.07
N LEU A 81 -22.71 -2.94 -3.46
CA LEU A 81 -21.65 -3.18 -4.43
C LEU A 81 -20.53 -4.04 -3.81
N ARG A 82 -19.73 -4.66 -4.68
CA ARG A 82 -18.55 -5.41 -4.25
C ARG A 82 -17.57 -4.43 -3.59
N PRO A 83 -17.02 -4.75 -2.40
CA PRO A 83 -15.99 -3.90 -1.81
C PRO A 83 -14.75 -3.92 -2.70
N GLU A 84 -14.02 -2.81 -2.71
CA GLU A 84 -12.83 -2.62 -3.54
C GLU A 84 -11.59 -2.48 -2.67
N VAL A 85 -10.47 -3.02 -3.12
CA VAL A 85 -9.15 -2.68 -2.57
C VAL A 85 -8.57 -1.57 -3.43
N ARG A 86 -8.32 -0.41 -2.82
CA ARG A 86 -7.76 0.75 -3.49
C ARG A 86 -6.38 1.08 -2.97
N VAL A 87 -5.45 1.39 -3.87
CA VAL A 87 -4.17 2.00 -3.52
C VAL A 87 -4.29 3.49 -3.77
N ILE A 88 -4.06 4.31 -2.73
CA ILE A 88 -4.23 5.76 -2.77
C ILE A 88 -3.00 6.49 -2.23
N THR A 89 -2.74 7.70 -2.72
CA THR A 89 -1.69 8.57 -2.18
C THR A 89 -2.16 9.28 -0.91
N TRP A 90 -1.24 9.93 -0.19
CA TRP A 90 -1.57 10.82 0.94
C TRP A 90 -2.37 12.07 0.54
N MET A 91 -2.53 12.31 -0.76
CA MET A 91 -3.34 13.40 -1.33
C MET A 91 -4.72 12.91 -1.81
N ASN A 92 -5.11 11.66 -1.48
CA ASN A 92 -6.36 11.03 -1.91
C ASN A 92 -6.46 10.77 -3.43
N GLU A 93 -5.33 10.61 -4.10
CA GLU A 93 -5.32 10.25 -5.52
C GLU A 93 -5.33 8.73 -5.64
N GLU A 94 -6.25 8.19 -6.46
CA GLU A 94 -6.35 6.75 -6.71
C GLU A 94 -5.29 6.30 -7.71
N LEU A 95 -4.44 5.37 -7.28
CA LEU A 95 -3.42 4.75 -8.12
C LEU A 95 -3.90 3.42 -8.72
N ALA A 96 -4.70 2.67 -7.96
CA ALA A 96 -5.28 1.40 -8.40
C ALA A 96 -6.55 1.07 -7.62
N SER A 97 -7.47 0.34 -8.25
CA SER A 97 -8.67 -0.22 -7.63
C SER A 97 -8.97 -1.62 -8.16
N ASP A 98 -9.40 -2.53 -7.29
CA ASP A 98 -9.82 -3.89 -7.66
C ASP A 98 -11.01 -4.36 -6.81
N ALA A 99 -12.06 -4.88 -7.47
CA ALA A 99 -13.31 -5.30 -6.82
C ALA A 99 -13.24 -6.74 -6.32
N LEU A 100 -13.44 -6.96 -5.02
CA LEU A 100 -13.27 -8.27 -4.38
C LEU A 100 -14.42 -9.22 -4.65
N THR A 101 -14.10 -10.48 -4.97
CA THR A 101 -15.09 -11.55 -5.18
C THR A 101 -15.45 -12.17 -3.83
N ILE A 102 -16.30 -11.50 -3.05
CA ILE A 102 -16.80 -11.99 -1.75
C ILE A 102 -18.22 -12.51 -1.91
N HIS A 103 -18.55 -13.66 -1.35
CA HIS A 103 -19.89 -14.26 -1.46
C HIS A 103 -20.90 -13.53 -0.59
N GLY A 104 -22.06 -13.22 -1.18
CA GLY A 104 -23.14 -12.53 -0.47
C GLY A 104 -22.81 -11.07 -0.14
N TYR A 105 -21.85 -10.47 -0.86
CA TYR A 105 -21.47 -9.07 -0.70
C TYR A 105 -22.66 -8.12 -0.77
N GLU A 106 -23.70 -8.49 -1.53
CA GLU A 106 -24.95 -7.77 -1.72
C GLU A 106 -25.70 -7.51 -0.40
N HIS A 107 -25.45 -8.36 0.61
CA HIS A 107 -26.11 -8.32 1.92
C HIS A 107 -25.25 -7.67 3.00
N TYR A 108 -23.99 -7.39 2.71
CA TYR A 108 -23.05 -6.80 3.66
C TYR A 108 -23.02 -5.27 3.56
N LYS A 109 -22.58 -4.63 4.63
CA LYS A 109 -22.39 -3.19 4.78
C LYS A 109 -20.94 -2.90 5.13
N ALA A 110 -20.55 -1.63 5.13
CA ALA A 110 -19.18 -1.20 5.41
C ALA A 110 -18.60 -1.84 6.70
N ASN A 111 -19.39 -1.94 7.76
CA ASN A 111 -18.94 -2.49 9.05
C ASN A 111 -18.79 -4.03 9.07
N ASP A 112 -19.32 -4.73 8.07
CA ASP A 112 -19.18 -6.19 7.96
C ASP A 112 -17.81 -6.58 7.39
N TYR A 113 -17.09 -5.61 6.84
CA TYR A 113 -15.77 -5.80 6.28
C TYR A 113 -14.69 -5.28 7.23
N LEU A 114 -13.58 -6.01 7.30
CA LEU A 114 -12.41 -5.63 8.06
C LEU A 114 -11.16 -5.88 7.23
N MET A 115 -10.13 -5.06 7.41
CA MET A 115 -8.79 -5.30 6.88
C MET A 115 -7.79 -5.37 8.02
N ALA A 116 -7.01 -6.45 8.06
CA ALA A 116 -5.80 -6.55 8.85
C ALA A 116 -4.59 -6.61 7.92
N SER A 117 -3.44 -6.13 8.37
CA SER A 117 -2.21 -6.16 7.59
C SER A 117 -1.06 -6.75 8.39
N TYR A 118 -0.20 -7.49 7.72
CA TYR A 118 1.09 -7.92 8.22
C TYR A 118 2.18 -7.36 7.30
N TYR A 119 3.21 -6.78 7.89
CA TYR A 119 4.41 -6.34 7.17
C TYR A 119 5.64 -6.81 7.94
N SER A 120 6.61 -7.37 7.22
CA SER A 120 7.92 -7.68 7.78
C SER A 120 8.71 -6.38 7.90
N VAL A 121 9.36 -6.16 9.04
CA VAL A 121 10.29 -5.04 9.23
C VAL A 121 11.69 -5.62 9.07
N PRO A 122 12.42 -5.31 7.98
CA PRO A 122 13.76 -5.85 7.79
C PRO A 122 14.68 -5.35 8.91
N LEU A 123 15.27 -6.29 9.66
CA LEU A 123 16.20 -6.01 10.76
C LEU A 123 17.43 -5.18 10.31
N SER A 124 17.76 -5.17 9.02
CA SER A 124 18.90 -4.43 8.47
C SER A 124 18.77 -2.90 8.48
N LYS A 125 17.59 -2.34 8.81
CA LYS A 125 17.39 -0.88 8.96
C LYS A 125 17.35 -0.39 10.41
N THR A 126 17.34 -1.27 11.41
CA THR A 126 17.29 -0.85 12.83
C THR A 126 18.66 -0.55 13.42
N ASP A 127 19.74 -1.09 12.86
CA ASP A 127 21.09 -0.95 13.44
C ASP A 127 21.66 0.47 13.30
N ASN A 128 21.17 1.28 12.36
CA ASN A 128 21.64 2.65 12.13
C ASN A 128 20.87 3.75 12.89
N LEU A 129 19.78 3.43 13.59
CA LEU A 129 18.97 4.42 14.33
C LEU A 129 19.45 4.65 15.77
N TYR A 130 20.27 3.75 16.32
CA TYR A 130 20.82 3.86 17.68
C TYR A 130 22.33 4.17 17.72
N ALA A 131 23.02 4.13 16.59
CA ALA A 131 24.47 4.37 16.52
C ALA A 131 24.85 5.86 16.39
N SER A 132 23.90 6.77 16.18
CA SER A 132 24.18 8.20 15.96
C SER A 132 24.30 9.05 17.24
N THR A 133 24.34 8.44 18.42
CA THR A 133 24.52 9.15 19.70
C THR A 133 25.84 8.79 20.39
N SER A 134 26.97 8.74 19.68
CA SER A 134 28.30 8.89 20.29
C SER A 134 29.42 8.94 19.24
N SER A 135 29.65 10.11 18.65
CA SER A 135 31.00 10.52 18.23
C SER A 135 31.04 12.04 18.00
N GLU A 136 31.65 12.74 18.96
CA GLU A 136 32.15 14.09 18.75
C GLU A 136 33.37 14.05 17.83
N GLY A 137 33.32 14.82 16.74
CA GLY A 137 34.46 15.50 16.11
C GLY A 137 35.59 14.67 15.47
N SER A 138 35.59 14.58 14.14
CA SER A 138 36.70 15.06 13.30
C SER A 138 36.36 15.01 11.82
N GLY A 139 36.80 16.04 11.09
CA GLY A 139 36.37 16.35 9.74
C GLY A 139 36.71 15.32 8.67
N GLY A 140 35.83 15.25 7.67
CA GLY A 140 36.03 14.61 6.39
C GLY A 140 35.21 15.36 5.34
N GLN A 141 35.86 15.74 4.26
CA GLN A 141 35.33 16.56 3.17
C GLN A 141 34.12 15.89 2.51
N GLY A 142 33.17 16.73 2.07
CA GLY A 142 31.92 16.29 1.47
C GLY A 142 32.14 15.48 0.21
N GLU A 143 31.86 14.19 0.31
CA GLU A 143 31.32 13.45 -0.81
C GLU A 143 29.84 13.81 -0.90
N GLN A 144 29.49 14.56 -1.95
CA GLN A 144 28.11 14.62 -2.40
C GLN A 144 27.67 13.18 -2.67
N GLN A 145 26.97 12.57 -1.71
CA GLN A 145 26.08 11.47 -1.98
C GLN A 145 25.06 11.98 -2.99
N GLN A 146 25.40 11.80 -4.27
CA GLN A 146 24.43 11.85 -5.35
C GLN A 146 23.43 10.76 -5.02
N SER A 147 22.25 11.17 -4.59
CA SER A 147 21.07 10.31 -4.54
C SER A 147 21.00 9.56 -5.87
N PRO A 148 20.84 8.23 -5.88
CA PRO A 148 20.64 7.50 -7.11
C PRO A 148 19.45 8.15 -7.83
N LYS A 149 19.67 8.56 -9.08
CA LYS A 149 18.63 9.10 -9.95
C LYS A 149 17.45 8.12 -9.96
N GLY A 150 16.26 8.69 -9.78
CA GLY A 150 15.00 7.97 -9.61
C GLY A 150 14.79 6.86 -10.63
N VAL A 151 14.65 5.66 -10.11
CA VAL A 151 13.76 4.65 -10.63
C VAL A 151 12.91 4.29 -9.43
N ASP A 152 11.63 4.64 -9.47
CA ASP A 152 10.64 4.23 -8.48
C ASP A 152 10.63 2.70 -8.47
N SER A 153 11.40 2.08 -7.56
CA SER A 153 11.38 0.65 -7.38
C SER A 153 10.00 0.28 -6.84
N GLU A 154 9.08 -0.04 -7.75
CA GLU A 154 7.67 -0.32 -7.46
C GLU A 154 7.51 -1.53 -6.51
N GLN A 155 8.49 -2.42 -6.53
CA GLN A 155 8.71 -3.43 -5.51
C GLN A 155 9.51 -2.82 -4.35
N TRP A 156 8.80 -2.35 -3.33
CA TRP A 156 9.38 -1.75 -2.12
C TRP A 156 9.59 -2.74 -0.97
N TRP A 157 9.32 -4.03 -1.21
CA TRP A 157 9.50 -5.15 -0.28
C TRP A 157 10.58 -6.12 -0.77
N VAL A 158 11.10 -6.94 0.14
CA VAL A 158 12.01 -8.04 -0.19
C VAL A 158 11.19 -9.29 -0.50
N GLU A 159 11.63 -10.10 -1.46
CA GLU A 159 10.97 -11.39 -1.76
C GLU A 159 10.87 -12.26 -0.50
N GLY A 160 9.68 -12.77 -0.22
CA GLY A 160 9.36 -13.53 0.99
C GLY A 160 8.95 -12.67 2.20
N ASP A 161 9.21 -11.36 2.15
CA ASP A 161 8.80 -10.36 3.14
C ASP A 161 7.72 -9.41 2.59
N GLU A 162 6.90 -9.93 1.67
CA GLU A 162 5.81 -9.17 1.06
C GLU A 162 4.77 -8.79 2.12
N PRO A 163 4.25 -7.55 2.09
CA PRO A 163 3.13 -7.19 2.96
C PRO A 163 1.90 -8.02 2.57
N MET A 164 1.17 -8.46 3.58
CA MET A 164 -0.03 -9.28 3.41
C MET A 164 -1.23 -8.54 3.98
N TYR A 165 -2.31 -8.50 3.22
CA TYR A 165 -3.57 -7.85 3.60
C TYR A 165 -4.66 -8.91 3.71
N TYR A 166 -5.22 -9.06 4.90
CA TYR A 166 -6.29 -10.00 5.20
C TYR A 166 -7.59 -9.23 5.22
N ILE A 167 -8.40 -9.43 4.20
CA ILE A 167 -9.73 -8.84 4.10
C ILE A 167 -10.74 -9.87 4.57
N VAL A 168 -11.52 -9.51 5.57
CA VAL A 168 -12.47 -10.41 6.23
C VAL A 168 -13.87 -9.86 6.04
N SER A 169 -14.78 -10.73 5.63
CA SER A 169 -16.23 -10.54 5.72
C SER A 169 -16.81 -11.56 6.69
N PRO A 170 -18.13 -11.57 6.98
CA PRO A 170 -18.72 -12.54 7.89
C PRO A 170 -18.54 -14.01 7.46
N ARG A 171 -18.27 -14.28 6.17
CA ARG A 171 -18.17 -15.65 5.63
C ARG A 171 -16.94 -15.93 4.76
N ASP A 172 -16.22 -14.91 4.33
CA ASP A 172 -15.04 -15.07 3.48
C ASP A 172 -13.82 -14.36 4.09
N ILE A 173 -12.66 -14.98 3.89
CA ILE A 173 -11.36 -14.37 4.16
C ILE A 173 -10.62 -14.33 2.81
N VAL A 174 -10.25 -13.13 2.38
CA VAL A 174 -9.48 -12.87 1.16
C VAL A 174 -8.09 -12.44 1.57
N LEU A 175 -7.08 -13.12 1.04
CA LEU A 175 -5.68 -12.76 1.22
C LEU A 175 -5.19 -12.01 0.00
N ALA A 176 -4.73 -10.77 0.20
CA ALA A 176 -4.15 -9.94 -0.84
C ALA A 176 -2.68 -9.69 -0.57
N ARG A 177 -1.89 -9.67 -1.64
CA ARG A 177 -0.48 -9.30 -1.67
C ARG A 177 -0.27 -8.26 -2.77
N PRO A 178 0.77 -7.42 -2.69
CA PRO A 178 1.18 -6.62 -3.83
C PRO A 178 1.42 -7.52 -5.05
N ARG A 179 1.08 -7.02 -6.23
CA ARG A 179 1.35 -7.73 -7.48
C ARG A 179 2.86 -7.81 -7.69
N GLY A 180 3.34 -9.01 -8.05
CA GLY A 180 4.75 -9.22 -8.37
C GLY A 180 5.14 -8.56 -9.70
N PRO A 181 6.43 -8.55 -10.05
CA PRO A 181 6.89 -8.04 -11.34
C PRO A 181 6.23 -8.76 -12.53
N ASP A 182 5.98 -10.07 -12.42
CA ASP A 182 5.29 -10.88 -13.45
C ASP A 182 3.86 -10.40 -13.74
N ASP A 183 3.05 -10.27 -12.68
CA ASP A 183 1.66 -9.81 -12.78
C ASP A 183 1.60 -8.39 -13.39
N ARG A 184 2.60 -7.57 -13.07
CA ARG A 184 2.74 -6.22 -13.63
C ARG A 184 3.10 -6.25 -15.11
N ILE A 185 4.08 -7.08 -15.50
CA ILE A 185 4.45 -7.27 -16.91
C ILE A 185 3.23 -7.70 -17.70
N GLN A 186 2.45 -8.65 -17.18
CA GLN A 186 1.21 -9.08 -17.81
C GLN A 186 0.22 -7.94 -17.99
N TRP A 187 -0.02 -7.12 -16.95
CA TRP A 187 -0.90 -5.96 -17.05
C TRP A 187 -0.42 -4.93 -18.09
N LEU A 188 0.90 -4.67 -18.15
CA LEU A 188 1.49 -3.77 -19.13
C LEU A 188 1.30 -4.29 -20.56
N LEU A 189 1.43 -5.60 -20.77
CA LEU A 189 1.16 -6.25 -22.05
C LEU A 189 -0.32 -6.10 -22.45
N GLU A 190 -1.25 -6.34 -21.53
CA GLU A 190 -2.70 -6.17 -21.77
C GLU A 190 -3.06 -4.73 -22.17
N ASN A 191 -2.34 -3.75 -21.62
CA ASN A 191 -2.51 -2.33 -21.93
C ASN A 191 -1.61 -1.82 -23.06
N LYS A 192 -0.92 -2.71 -23.78
CA LYS A 192 -0.03 -2.40 -24.91
C LYS A 192 1.14 -1.47 -24.56
N LYS A 193 1.58 -1.47 -23.30
CA LYS A 193 2.69 -0.70 -22.75
C LYS A 193 3.98 -1.52 -22.77
N PHE A 194 4.47 -1.85 -23.96
CA PHE A 194 5.56 -2.81 -24.13
C PHE A 194 6.93 -2.30 -23.64
N GLU A 195 7.24 -1.02 -23.88
CA GLU A 195 8.50 -0.41 -23.43
C GLU A 195 8.60 -0.39 -21.89
N GLU A 196 7.49 -0.05 -21.21
CA GLU A 196 7.40 -0.11 -19.75
C GLU A 196 7.56 -1.55 -19.24
N ALA A 197 7.00 -2.55 -19.94
CA ALA A 197 7.11 -3.96 -19.56
C ALA A 197 8.56 -4.46 -19.63
N LEU A 198 9.31 -4.05 -20.65
CA LEU A 198 10.74 -4.36 -20.79
C LEU A 198 11.55 -3.73 -19.66
N ALA A 199 11.31 -2.45 -19.32
CA ALA A 199 12.02 -1.78 -18.24
C ALA A 199 11.80 -2.46 -16.87
N VAL A 200 10.58 -2.93 -16.60
CA VAL A 200 10.27 -3.70 -15.39
C VAL A 200 11.05 -5.02 -15.37
N LEU A 201 11.09 -5.74 -16.49
CA LEU A 201 11.81 -7.01 -16.61
C LEU A 201 13.32 -6.82 -16.37
N GLU A 202 13.94 -5.81 -16.99
CA GLU A 202 15.36 -5.48 -16.83
C GLU A 202 15.70 -5.05 -15.40
N THR A 203 14.80 -4.34 -14.72
CA THR A 203 15.01 -3.91 -13.33
C THR A 203 14.87 -5.06 -12.35
N SER A 204 14.04 -6.07 -12.69
CA SER A 204 13.82 -7.26 -11.88
C SER A 204 14.91 -8.33 -12.01
N GLU A 205 16.10 -8.00 -12.54
CA GLU A 205 17.27 -8.88 -12.72
C GLU A 205 17.88 -9.41 -11.40
N GLY A 206 17.09 -10.22 -10.69
CA GLY A 206 17.43 -10.92 -9.48
C GLY A 206 16.76 -12.30 -9.47
N LYS A 207 17.24 -13.19 -10.34
CA LYS A 207 16.94 -14.64 -10.49
C LYS A 207 15.72 -15.01 -11.35
N ASN A 208 16.02 -15.67 -12.48
CA ASN A 208 15.14 -16.62 -13.19
C ASN A 208 13.81 -16.09 -13.77
N LEU A 209 13.74 -14.82 -14.17
CA LEU A 209 12.71 -14.42 -15.13
C LEU A 209 13.11 -14.95 -16.50
N LYS A 210 12.49 -16.09 -16.85
CA LYS A 210 12.79 -16.95 -17.99
C LYS A 210 12.93 -16.11 -19.27
N ASP A 211 13.95 -16.39 -20.09
CA ASP A 211 14.10 -15.83 -21.44
C ASP A 211 12.78 -15.82 -22.24
N SER A 212 11.90 -16.77 -21.96
CA SER A 212 10.53 -16.84 -22.51
C SER A 212 9.69 -15.59 -22.28
N THR A 213 9.83 -14.89 -21.14
CA THR A 213 9.04 -13.68 -20.84
C THR A 213 9.54 -12.51 -21.70
N MET A 214 10.85 -12.38 -21.87
CA MET A 214 11.44 -11.38 -22.76
C MET A 214 11.02 -11.62 -24.22
N GLU A 215 11.10 -12.87 -24.67
CA GLU A 215 10.65 -13.28 -26.01
C GLU A 215 9.16 -12.99 -26.22
N GLN A 216 8.32 -13.26 -25.22
CA GLN A 216 6.88 -12.96 -25.28
C GLN A 216 6.61 -11.46 -25.38
N ILE A 217 7.28 -10.64 -24.57
CA ILE A 217 7.13 -9.18 -24.64
C ILE A 217 7.56 -8.68 -26.03
N GLY A 218 8.72 -9.13 -26.52
CA GLY A 218 9.23 -8.77 -27.85
C GLY A 218 8.30 -9.18 -28.99
N TYR A 219 7.78 -10.40 -28.97
CA TYR A 219 6.83 -10.89 -29.95
C TYR A 219 5.53 -10.07 -29.96
N ASN A 220 4.96 -9.78 -28.79
CA ASN A 220 3.75 -8.98 -28.66
C ASN A 220 3.98 -7.54 -29.14
N TYR A 221 5.15 -6.97 -28.84
CA TYR A 221 5.50 -5.62 -29.28
C TYR A 221 5.65 -5.53 -30.81
N LEU A 222 6.41 -6.45 -31.42
CA LEU A 222 6.58 -6.50 -32.87
C LEU A 222 5.26 -6.74 -33.60
N THR A 223 4.41 -7.63 -33.07
CA THR A 223 3.06 -7.88 -33.60
C THR A 223 2.22 -6.61 -33.55
N HIS A 224 2.25 -5.89 -32.42
CA HIS A 224 1.53 -4.63 -32.28
C HIS A 224 2.04 -3.53 -33.22
N LEU A 225 3.36 -3.36 -33.36
CA LEU A 225 3.95 -2.39 -34.29
C LEU A 225 3.58 -2.70 -35.75
N PHE A 226 3.52 -3.99 -36.10
CA PHE A 226 3.06 -4.43 -37.41
C PHE A 226 1.59 -4.07 -37.66
N GLU A 227 0.70 -4.27 -36.68
CA GLU A 227 -0.71 -3.87 -36.75
C GLU A 227 -0.90 -2.35 -36.91
N VAL A 228 -0.11 -1.57 -36.16
CA VAL A 228 -0.16 -0.09 -36.20
C VAL A 228 0.55 0.48 -37.44
N LYS A 229 1.24 -0.37 -38.22
CA LYS A 229 2.07 -0.01 -39.39
C LYS A 229 3.21 0.95 -39.05
N ASP A 230 3.66 0.95 -37.80
CA ASP A 230 4.80 1.74 -37.35
C ASP A 230 6.08 0.91 -37.49
N PHE A 231 6.52 0.74 -38.73
CA PHE A 231 7.68 -0.08 -39.07
C PHE A 231 9.02 0.56 -38.65
N ALA A 232 9.03 1.87 -38.39
CA ALA A 232 10.24 2.60 -38.01
C ALA A 232 10.75 2.22 -36.62
N LYS A 233 9.85 1.79 -35.73
CA LYS A 233 10.19 1.28 -34.40
C LYS A 233 10.51 -0.22 -34.36
N ALA A 234 10.20 -0.95 -35.43
CA ALA A 234 10.34 -2.41 -35.50
C ALA A 234 11.65 -2.88 -36.17
N ALA A 235 12.39 -1.97 -36.81
CA ALA A 235 13.63 -2.22 -37.56
C ALA A 235 14.86 -1.72 -36.80
#